data_AF-A0A846ND25-F1
#
_entry.id   AF-A0A846ND25-F1
#
_cell.length_a   1.000
_cell.length_b   1.000
_cell.length_c   1.000
_cell.angle_alpha   90.00
_cell.angle_beta   90.00
_cell.angle_gamma   90.00
#
_symmetry.space_group_name_H-M   'P 1'
#
loop_
_entity.id
_entity.type
_entity.pdbx_description
1 polymer ?
#
loop_
_entity_poly.entity_id
_entity_poly.type
_entity_poly.pdbx_seq_one_letter_code
_entity_poly.pdbx_strand_id
1 'polypeptide(L)'
;AAERAEKAGFDGVEINAASSHLFDSFLSLAMNRRQDAYGPADLESRSRFLVEVIREIKKRLGQDFPVGVIMNGAEFGLDKG
;
A
#
# COMPACT_ATOMS: atom_id res chain seq x y z
N ALA A 1 -0.53 8.50 11.63
CA ALA A 1 -1.86 7.93 11.93
C ALA A 1 -1.72 6.65 12.73
N ALA A 2 -0.92 5.68 12.29
CA ALA A 2 -0.64 4.45 13.03
C ALA A 2 -0.16 4.68 14.48
N GLU A 3 0.81 5.58 14.71
CA GLU A 3 1.24 5.93 16.08
C GLU A 3 0.14 6.51 16.96
N ARG A 4 -0.88 7.15 16.37
CA ARG A 4 -2.04 7.63 17.13
C ARG A 4 -3.01 6.50 17.43
N ALA A 5 -3.15 5.53 16.53
CA ALA A 5 -3.97 4.34 16.74
C ALA A 5 -3.38 3.47 17.86
N GLU A 6 -2.06 3.21 17.82
CA GLU A 6 -1.37 2.49 18.89
C GLU A 6 -1.52 3.19 20.25
N LYS A 7 -1.28 4.51 20.32
CA LYS A 7 -1.53 5.31 21.55
C LYS A 7 -2.98 5.32 22.01
N ALA A 8 -3.94 5.12 21.11
CA ALA A 8 -5.36 5.01 21.44
C ALA A 8 -5.78 3.60 21.86
N GLY A 9 -4.84 2.64 21.90
CA GLY A 9 -5.08 1.27 22.35
C GLY A 9 -5.57 0.32 21.25
N PHE A 10 -5.42 0.66 19.97
CA PHE A 10 -5.70 -0.29 18.88
C PHE A 10 -4.60 -1.34 18.76
N ASP A 11 -4.99 -2.59 18.54
CA ASP A 11 -4.06 -3.71 18.38
C ASP A 11 -3.30 -3.69 17.05
N GLY A 12 -3.69 -2.87 16.08
CA GLY A 12 -3.09 -2.82 14.76
C GLY A 12 -3.77 -1.80 13.85
N VAL A 13 -3.30 -1.71 12.61
CA VAL A 13 -3.91 -0.87 11.58
C VAL A 13 -4.05 -1.60 10.25
N GLU A 14 -5.01 -1.18 9.43
CA GLU A 14 -5.14 -1.62 8.05
C GLU A 14 -4.89 -0.44 7.10
N ILE A 15 -4.08 -0.65 6.07
CA ILE A 15 -3.85 0.32 4.99
C ILE A 15 -4.83 0.03 3.86
N ASN A 16 -5.55 1.07 3.44
CA ASN A 16 -6.49 0.95 2.32
C ASN A 16 -5.79 1.16 0.97
N ALA A 17 -5.61 0.07 0.24
CA ALA A 17 -5.06 0.01 -1.11
C ALA A 17 -6.06 -0.58 -2.12
N ALA A 18 -7.35 -0.35 -1.89
CA ALA A 18 -8.45 -0.80 -2.74
C ALA A 18 -9.31 0.37 -3.23
N SER A 19 -10.30 0.08 -4.07
CA SER A 19 -11.42 0.99 -4.41
C SER A 19 -11.00 2.37 -4.92
N SER A 20 -9.97 2.44 -5.77
CA SER A 20 -9.47 3.66 -6.39
C SER A 20 -8.93 4.70 -5.39
N HIS A 21 -8.57 4.27 -4.19
CA HIS A 21 -7.84 5.11 -3.23
C HIS A 21 -6.37 5.27 -3.59
N LEU A 22 -5.64 6.07 -2.79
CA LEU A 22 -4.29 6.50 -3.10
C LEU A 22 -3.37 5.32 -3.47
N PHE A 23 -3.25 4.30 -2.63
CA PHE A 23 -2.34 3.20 -2.92
C PHE A 23 -2.79 2.35 -4.11
N ASP A 24 -4.10 2.22 -4.35
CA ASP A 24 -4.63 1.56 -5.55
C ASP A 24 -4.16 2.29 -6.83
N SER A 25 -4.16 3.63 -6.82
CA SER A 25 -3.67 4.43 -7.97
C SER A 25 -2.19 4.23 -8.30
N PHE A 26 -1.38 3.74 -7.34
CA PHE A 26 0.02 3.35 -7.57
C PHE A 26 0.12 1.89 -8.02
N LEU A 27 -0.65 0.98 -7.41
CA LEU A 27 -0.60 -0.45 -7.71
C LEU A 27 -1.20 -0.80 -9.08
N SER A 28 -2.24 -0.06 -9.47
CA SER A 28 -3.03 -0.27 -10.68
C SER A 28 -2.22 -0.05 -11.96
N LEU A 29 -2.25 -1.04 -12.86
CA LEU A 29 -1.76 -0.87 -14.23
C LEU A 29 -2.68 0.05 -15.04
N ALA A 30 -3.96 0.07 -14.70
CA ALA A 30 -4.96 0.91 -15.34
C ALA A 30 -4.74 2.40 -15.05
N MET A 31 -4.34 2.75 -13.83
CA MET A 31 -4.33 4.14 -13.33
C MET A 31 -2.91 4.73 -13.26
N ASN A 32 -1.90 3.92 -12.94
CA ASN A 32 -0.55 4.45 -12.77
C ASN A 32 0.04 4.80 -14.15
N ARG A 33 0.40 6.08 -14.34
CA ARG A 33 1.00 6.63 -15.58
C ARG A 33 2.34 7.31 -15.31
N ARG A 34 2.91 7.09 -14.13
CA ARG A 34 4.19 7.69 -13.74
C ARG A 34 5.33 7.08 -14.57
N GLN A 35 6.39 7.85 -14.75
CA GLN A 35 7.62 7.45 -15.47
C GLN A 35 8.84 7.46 -14.54
N ASP A 36 8.61 7.44 -13.23
CA ASP A 36 9.64 7.42 -12.20
C ASP A 36 9.70 6.06 -11.49
N ALA A 37 10.46 5.99 -10.39
CA ALA A 37 10.68 4.76 -9.61
C ALA A 37 9.40 4.18 -8.95
N TYR A 38 8.27 4.89 -9.02
CA TYR A 38 6.97 4.45 -8.52
C TYR A 38 5.99 4.11 -9.65
N GLY A 39 6.45 4.08 -10.90
CA GLY A 39 5.64 3.78 -12.08
C GLY A 39 5.29 2.30 -12.24
N PRO A 40 4.45 1.97 -13.24
CA PRO A 40 3.91 0.63 -13.46
C PRO A 40 4.86 -0.32 -14.21
N ALA A 41 6.13 0.05 -14.40
CA ALA A 41 7.08 -0.70 -15.22
C ALA A 41 7.24 -2.16 -14.77
N ASP A 42 7.18 -2.39 -13.46
CA ASP A 42 7.19 -3.71 -12.83
C ASP A 42 6.44 -3.69 -11.48
N LEU A 43 6.28 -4.87 -10.88
CA LEU A 43 5.58 -5.03 -9.60
C LEU A 43 6.31 -4.32 -8.45
N GLU A 44 7.64 -4.34 -8.43
CA GLU A 44 8.41 -3.73 -7.34
C GLU A 44 8.23 -2.21 -7.34
N SER A 45 8.34 -1.59 -8.51
CA SER A 45 8.19 -0.15 -8.72
C SER A 45 6.80 0.33 -8.32
N ARG A 46 5.74 -0.36 -8.79
CA ARG A 46 4.36 0.06 -8.53
C ARG A 46 3.90 -0.18 -7.08
N SER A 47 4.51 -1.16 -6.39
CA SER A 47 4.27 -1.43 -4.96
C SER A 47 5.20 -0.67 -4.02
N ARG A 48 6.27 -0.04 -4.53
CA ARG A 48 7.32 0.63 -3.75
C ARG A 48 6.76 1.56 -2.69
N PHE A 49 5.82 2.43 -3.07
CA PHE A 49 5.26 3.41 -2.16
C PHE A 49 4.52 2.76 -0.97
N LEU A 50 3.71 1.73 -1.23
CA LEU A 50 3.01 0.99 -0.18
C LEU A 50 4.00 0.29 0.77
N VAL A 51 5.02 -0.37 0.20
CA VAL A 51 6.05 -1.07 0.97
C VAL A 51 6.85 -0.11 1.85
N GLU A 52 7.22 1.07 1.35
CA GLU A 52 7.92 2.10 2.12
C GLU A 52 7.08 2.60 3.29
N VAL A 53 5.77 2.79 3.10
CA VAL A 53 4.86 3.17 4.18
C VAL A 53 4.78 2.08 5.24
N ILE A 54 4.67 0.81 4.85
CA ILE A 54 4.68 -0.33 5.80
C ILE A 54 6.00 -0.35 6.58
N ARG A 55 7.14 -0.20 5.90
CA ARG A 55 8.46 -0.16 6.54
C ARG A 55 8.58 0.97 7.56
N GLU A 56 8.10 2.16 7.23
CA GLU A 56 8.12 3.29 8.15
C GLU A 56 7.18 3.11 9.35
N ILE A 57 6.02 2.46 9.16
CA ILE A 57 5.15 2.06 10.29
C ILE A 57 5.89 1.07 11.20
N LYS A 58 6.48 0.01 10.63
CA LYS A 58 7.22 -1.01 11.39
C LYS A 58 8.46 -0.45 12.10
N LYS A 59 9.13 0.55 11.51
CA LYS A 59 10.25 1.26 12.14
C LYS A 59 9.81 2.04 13.39
N ARG A 60 8.59 2.59 13.39
CA ARG A 60 8.07 3.42 14.48
C ARG A 60 7.39 2.62 15.58
N LEU A 61 6.69 1.54 15.21
CA LEU A 61 5.84 0.75 16.12
C LEU A 61 6.38 -0.66 16.41
N GLY A 62 7.50 -1.04 15.82
CA GLY A 62 8.10 -2.36 15.99
C GLY A 62 7.62 -3.40 14.98
N GLN A 63 8.35 -4.52 14.93
CA GLN A 63 8.04 -5.61 13.99
C GLN A 63 6.75 -6.34 14.35
N ASP A 64 6.41 -6.40 15.63
CA ASP A 64 5.25 -7.13 16.14
C ASP A 64 3.93 -6.36 15.99
N PHE A 65 3.97 -5.03 15.76
CA PHE A 65 2.75 -4.24 15.56
C PHE A 65 2.03 -4.65 14.27
N PRO A 66 0.82 -5.24 14.31
CA PRO A 66 0.10 -5.70 13.13
C PRO A 66 -0.22 -4.58 12.13
N VAL A 67 0.09 -4.84 10.86
CA VAL A 67 -0.23 -3.97 9.74
C VAL A 67 -0.89 -4.82 8.66
N GLY A 68 -2.19 -4.66 8.49
CA GLY A 68 -2.96 -5.24 7.40
C GLY A 68 -2.97 -4.35 6.16
N VAL A 69 -3.29 -4.93 5.01
CA VAL A 69 -3.55 -4.20 3.78
C VAL A 69 -4.81 -4.78 3.15
N ILE A 70 -5.80 -3.92 2.92
CA ILE A 70 -6.93 -4.25 2.04
C ILE A 70 -6.58 -3.80 0.62
N MET A 71 -6.76 -4.69 -0.36
CA MET A 71 -6.37 -4.43 -1.75
C MET A 71 -7.32 -5.08 -2.75
N ASN A 72 -7.34 -4.55 -3.97
CA ASN A 72 -8.05 -5.17 -5.08
C ASN A 72 -7.36 -6.49 -5.47
N GLY A 73 -8.15 -7.53 -5.74
CA GLY A 73 -7.63 -8.86 -6.08
C GLY A 73 -7.25 -9.03 -7.55
N ALA A 74 -7.87 -8.26 -8.44
CA ALA A 74 -7.60 -8.27 -9.88
C ALA A 74 -8.17 -7.01 -10.54
N GLU A 75 -7.52 -6.53 -11.61
CA GLU A 75 -8.03 -5.54 -12.54
C GLU A 75 -8.56 -6.22 -13.80
N PHE A 76 -9.89 -6.37 -13.90
CA PHE A 76 -10.51 -7.04 -15.04
C PHE A 76 -10.28 -6.28 -16.36
N GLY A 77 -9.87 -7.01 -17.39
CA GLY A 77 -9.61 -6.45 -18.73
C GLY A 77 -8.15 -6.03 -18.98
N LEU A 78 -7.25 -6.22 -18.01
CA LEU A 78 -5.82 -5.99 -18.16
C LEU A 78 -5.03 -7.29 -18.01
N ASP A 79 -4.10 -7.54 -18.94
CA ASP A 79 -3.12 -8.61 -18.77
C ASP A 79 -2.22 -8.28 -17.57
N LYS A 80 -2.14 -9.20 -16.59
CA LYS A 80 -1.43 -9.03 -15.31
C LYS A 80 -2.00 -7.93 -14.39
N GLY A 81 -3.27 -7.57 -14.62
CA GLY A 81 -4.11 -6.81 -13.72
C GLY A 81 -4.56 -7.64 -12.51
#